data_AF-A0A953IY57-F1
#
_entry.id   AF-A0A953IY57-F1
#
_cell.length_a   1.000
_cell.length_b   1.000
_cell.length_c   1.000
_cell.angle_alpha   90.00
_cell.angle_beta   90.00
_cell.angle_gamma   90.00
#
_symmetry.space_group_name_H-M   'P 1'
#
loop_
_entity.id
_entity.type
_entity.pdbx_description
1 polymer ?
#
loop_
_entity_poly.entity_id
_entity_poly.type
_entity_poly.pdbx_seq_one_letter_code
_entity_poly.pdbx_strand_id
1 'polypeptide(L)'
;MARLVMKFGGTSVADIERIRNVARHVKREVDAGHEVAVVVSAMSGKTNELVAWCGEASPLHDAREYDAVVASGEQVTAGLLAIVLQSMGVTARSWQGWQIPIITSHAHGAARILDINGTELVKRFKERKEVAVIAGFQGIHKETGRVTTLGRGGSDTSAVAVAAAVQADRCDIYTDVDGVYTTDPRVVPKARRLDKVAFEEMLELASL
;
A
#
# COMPACT_ATOMS: atom_id res chain seq x y z
N MET A 1 1.02 14.87 -18.35
CA MET A 1 0.43 14.78 -17.00
C MET A 1 -0.35 13.48 -16.96
N ALA A 2 0.06 12.56 -16.09
CA ALA A 2 -0.56 11.24 -15.89
C ALA A 2 -0.81 11.04 -14.39
N ARG A 3 -1.73 10.16 -14.03
CA ARG A 3 -2.03 9.78 -12.66
C ARG A 3 -1.41 8.43 -12.34
N LEU A 4 -0.59 8.40 -11.30
CA LEU A 4 0.21 7.25 -10.94
C LEU A 4 -0.17 6.78 -9.54
N VAL A 5 -0.26 5.46 -9.37
CA VAL A 5 -0.22 4.83 -8.05
C VAL A 5 1.12 4.14 -7.90
N MET A 6 1.83 4.39 -6.80
CA MET A 6 3.12 3.80 -6.50
C MET A 6 3.04 3.05 -5.18
N LYS A 7 3.22 1.73 -5.18
CA LYS A 7 3.22 0.91 -3.96
C LYS A 7 4.63 0.59 -3.53
N PHE A 8 4.95 0.81 -2.25
CA PHE A 8 6.22 0.43 -1.65
C PHE A 8 6.02 -0.62 -0.55
N GLY A 9 6.65 -1.80 -0.72
CA GLY A 9 6.64 -2.88 0.27
C GLY A 9 7.51 -2.57 1.50
N GLY A 10 7.37 -3.38 2.56
CA GLY A 10 7.99 -3.10 3.86
C GLY A 10 9.53 -3.02 3.84
N THR A 11 10.20 -3.74 2.95
CA THR A 11 11.65 -3.61 2.75
C THR A 11 12.02 -2.26 2.15
N SER A 12 11.21 -1.69 1.26
CA SER A 12 11.42 -0.36 0.66
C SER A 12 11.24 0.79 1.66
N VAL A 13 10.63 0.52 2.82
CA VAL A 13 10.36 1.50 3.89
C VAL A 13 10.88 1.02 5.25
N ALA A 14 11.91 0.15 5.27
CA ALA A 14 12.36 -0.51 6.50
C ALA A 14 12.91 0.46 7.57
N ASP A 15 13.39 1.62 7.15
CA ASP A 15 13.97 2.65 8.01
C ASP A 15 13.78 4.04 7.40
N ILE A 16 14.14 5.09 8.13
CA ILE A 16 13.96 6.48 7.69
C ILE A 16 14.81 6.80 6.45
N GLU A 17 15.99 6.21 6.29
CA GLU A 17 16.82 6.45 5.10
C GLU A 17 16.15 5.87 3.85
N ARG A 18 15.60 4.66 3.94
CA ARG A 18 14.81 4.06 2.86
C ARG A 18 13.54 4.85 2.57
N ILE A 19 12.85 5.37 3.59
CA ILE A 19 11.72 6.28 3.39
C ILE A 19 12.15 7.56 2.64
N ARG A 20 13.33 8.12 2.92
CA ARG A 20 13.90 9.24 2.13
C ARG A 20 14.18 8.82 0.69
N ASN A 21 14.67 7.61 0.45
CA ASN A 21 14.85 7.10 -0.91
C ASN A 21 13.52 7.01 -1.65
N VAL A 22 12.48 6.44 -1.03
CA VAL A 22 11.11 6.40 -1.55
C VAL A 22 10.59 7.80 -1.86
N ALA A 23 10.76 8.76 -0.95
CA ALA A 23 10.34 10.13 -1.15
C ALA A 23 11.03 10.79 -2.36
N ARG A 24 12.29 10.46 -2.66
CA ARG A 24 12.96 10.94 -3.89
C ARG A 24 12.34 10.36 -5.16
N HIS A 25 11.92 9.09 -5.15
CA HIS A 25 11.20 8.51 -6.29
C HIS A 25 9.87 9.20 -6.52
N VAL A 26 9.07 9.38 -5.46
CA VAL A 26 7.79 10.09 -5.53
C VAL A 26 7.99 11.53 -6.00
N LYS A 27 8.95 12.26 -5.43
CA LYS A 27 9.25 13.63 -5.83
C LYS A 27 9.62 13.75 -7.31
N ARG A 28 10.38 12.80 -7.85
CA ARG A 28 10.73 12.78 -9.28
C ARG A 28 9.47 12.74 -10.17
N GLU A 29 8.49 11.92 -9.82
CA GLU A 29 7.23 11.83 -10.57
C GLU A 29 6.40 13.11 -10.43
N VAL A 30 6.36 13.69 -9.23
CA VAL A 30 5.71 14.99 -8.99
C VAL A 30 6.36 16.11 -9.80
N ASP A 31 7.69 16.16 -9.83
CA ASP A 31 8.46 17.16 -10.58
C ASP A 31 8.28 17.01 -12.09
N ALA A 32 7.99 15.79 -12.57
CA ALA A 32 7.58 15.52 -13.95
C ALA A 32 6.12 15.92 -14.26
N GLY A 33 5.39 16.44 -13.27
CA GLY A 33 4.02 16.94 -13.43
C GLY A 33 2.95 15.86 -13.36
N HIS A 34 3.23 14.73 -12.70
CA HIS A 34 2.25 13.67 -12.46
C HIS A 34 1.41 13.92 -11.19
N GLU A 35 0.17 13.43 -11.21
CA GLU A 35 -0.64 13.28 -10.00
C GLU A 35 -0.28 11.94 -9.35
N VAL A 36 0.09 11.94 -8.08
CA VAL A 36 0.68 10.75 -7.44
C VAL A 36 -0.08 10.36 -6.18
N ALA A 37 -0.55 9.11 -6.16
CA ALA A 37 -0.93 8.40 -4.95
C ALA A 37 0.17 7.39 -4.61
N VAL A 38 0.53 7.29 -3.33
CA VAL A 38 1.52 6.35 -2.84
C VAL A 38 0.85 5.40 -1.87
N VAL A 39 1.00 4.09 -2.04
CA VAL A 39 0.54 3.10 -1.06
C VAL A 39 1.75 2.51 -0.34
N VAL A 40 1.73 2.50 0.99
CA VAL A 40 2.83 1.94 1.79
C VAL A 40 2.36 0.78 2.64
N SER A 41 3.21 -0.24 2.74
CA SER A 41 3.13 -1.27 3.79
C SER A 41 3.75 -0.76 5.10
N ALA A 42 3.55 -1.48 6.21
CA ALA A 42 4.32 -1.25 7.41
C ALA A 42 5.84 -1.42 7.17
N MET A 43 6.65 -0.73 7.96
CA MET A 43 8.10 -0.91 7.96
C MET A 43 8.48 -2.38 8.21
N SER A 44 9.56 -2.86 7.59
CA SER A 44 10.01 -4.26 7.68
C SER A 44 10.02 -4.78 9.13
N GLY A 45 9.43 -5.96 9.34
CA GLY A 45 9.31 -6.61 10.65
C GLY A 45 8.19 -6.10 11.56
N LYS A 46 7.65 -4.89 11.34
CA LYS A 46 6.66 -4.30 12.26
C LYS A 46 5.32 -5.03 12.27
N THR A 47 4.82 -5.47 11.12
CA THR A 47 3.61 -6.31 11.07
C THR A 47 3.78 -7.58 11.91
N ASN A 48 4.92 -8.26 11.80
CA ASN A 48 5.17 -9.50 12.54
C ASN A 48 5.25 -9.25 14.06
N GLU A 49 5.87 -8.15 14.47
CA GLU A 49 5.90 -7.73 15.89
C GLU A 49 4.49 -7.46 16.43
N LEU A 50 3.68 -6.70 15.68
CA LEU A 50 2.29 -6.41 16.04
C LEU A 50 1.44 -7.69 16.15
N VAL A 51 1.59 -8.62 15.21
CA VAL A 51 0.93 -9.93 15.25
C VAL A 51 1.37 -10.74 16.47
N ALA A 52 2.67 -10.74 16.79
CA ALA A 52 3.19 -11.44 17.96
C ALA A 52 2.58 -10.89 19.25
N TRP A 53 2.48 -9.56 19.39
CA TRP A 53 1.84 -8.93 20.55
C TRP A 53 0.36 -9.29 20.68
N CYS A 54 -0.40 -9.37 19.59
CA CYS A 54 -1.79 -9.85 19.66
C CYS A 54 -1.87 -11.26 20.24
N GLY A 55 -1.00 -12.17 19.80
CA GLY A 55 -0.92 -13.54 20.32
C GLY A 55 -0.48 -13.64 21.77
N GLU A 56 0.52 -12.85 22.16
CA GLU A 56 1.03 -12.76 23.55
C GLU A 56 -0.01 -12.15 24.50
N ALA A 57 -0.74 -11.12 24.05
CA ALA A 57 -1.79 -10.48 24.84
C ALA A 57 -2.96 -11.43 25.12
N SER A 58 -3.39 -12.20 24.12
CA SER A 58 -4.34 -13.30 24.30
C SER A 58 -4.32 -14.22 23.08
N PRO A 59 -4.09 -15.54 23.24
CA PRO A 59 -4.18 -16.49 22.11
C PRO A 59 -5.58 -16.57 21.49
N LEU A 60 -6.64 -16.25 22.24
CA LEU A 60 -8.03 -16.21 21.79
C LEU A 60 -8.53 -14.76 21.81
N HIS A 61 -7.92 -13.91 20.99
CA HIS A 61 -8.30 -12.51 20.84
C HIS A 61 -9.40 -12.31 19.79
N ASP A 62 -10.11 -11.19 19.91
CA ASP A 62 -11.10 -10.74 18.92
C ASP A 62 -10.39 -10.26 17.64
N ALA A 63 -10.79 -10.78 16.49
CA ALA A 63 -10.22 -10.41 15.19
C ALA A 63 -10.38 -8.91 14.86
N ARG A 64 -11.37 -8.23 15.45
CA ARG A 64 -11.56 -6.78 15.30
C ARG A 64 -10.45 -5.99 15.97
N GLU A 65 -10.00 -6.44 17.14
CA GLU A 65 -8.92 -5.79 17.88
C GLU A 65 -7.56 -6.16 17.25
N TYR A 66 -7.42 -7.37 16.72
CA TYR A 66 -6.29 -7.73 15.87
C TYR A 66 -6.13 -6.76 14.69
N ASP A 67 -7.21 -6.49 13.94
CA ASP A 67 -7.17 -5.57 12.80
C ASP A 67 -6.80 -4.14 13.24
N ALA A 68 -7.30 -3.69 14.38
CA ALA A 68 -6.96 -2.37 14.94
C ALA A 68 -5.46 -2.26 15.26
N VAL A 69 -4.86 -3.30 15.83
CA VAL A 69 -3.44 -3.34 16.17
C VAL A 69 -2.59 -3.42 14.91
N VAL A 70 -2.84 -4.39 14.03
CA VAL A 70 -1.94 -4.64 12.89
C VAL A 70 -1.99 -3.51 11.86
N ALA A 71 -3.16 -2.91 11.63
CA ALA A 71 -3.29 -1.77 10.71
C ALA A 71 -2.51 -0.52 11.15
N SER A 72 -2.06 -0.44 12.41
CA SER A 72 -1.29 0.70 12.92
C SER A 72 0.10 0.82 12.28
N GLY A 73 0.68 -0.29 11.80
CA GLY A 73 2.01 -0.29 11.19
C GLY A 73 2.07 0.55 9.90
N GLU A 74 1.07 0.42 9.04
CA GLU A 74 0.94 1.22 7.83
C GLU A 74 0.64 2.69 8.14
N GLN A 75 -0.13 2.98 9.20
CA GLN A 75 -0.45 4.35 9.61
C GLN A 75 0.81 5.14 9.96
N VAL A 76 1.70 4.52 10.75
CA VAL A 76 3.02 5.09 11.11
C VAL A 76 3.82 5.38 9.85
N THR A 77 3.91 4.40 8.95
CA THR A 77 4.72 4.52 7.73
C THR A 77 4.20 5.61 6.79
N ALA A 78 2.88 5.70 6.61
CA ALA A 78 2.24 6.72 5.79
C ALA A 78 2.50 8.13 6.35
N GLY A 79 2.41 8.30 7.68
CA GLY A 79 2.75 9.55 8.34
C GLY A 79 4.21 9.95 8.14
N LEU A 80 5.14 9.02 8.35
CA LEU A 80 6.58 9.25 8.19
C LEU A 80 6.93 9.67 6.75
N LEU A 81 6.41 8.96 5.74
CA LEU A 81 6.67 9.32 4.35
C LEU A 81 6.07 10.69 3.99
N ALA A 82 4.88 11.02 4.48
CA ALA A 82 4.29 12.34 4.26
C ALA A 82 5.16 13.46 4.88
N ILE A 83 5.69 13.27 6.09
CA ILE A 83 6.62 14.21 6.74
C ILE A 83 7.88 14.40 5.90
N VAL A 84 8.47 13.31 5.42
CA VAL A 84 9.70 13.37 4.60
C VAL A 84 9.43 14.10 3.28
N LEU A 85 8.33 13.82 2.59
CA LEU A 85 7.93 14.53 1.37
C LEU A 85 7.75 16.04 1.62
N GLN A 86 7.08 16.41 2.72
CA GLN A 86 6.91 17.82 3.11
C GLN A 86 8.26 18.51 3.36
N SER A 87 9.21 17.82 4.00
CA SER A 87 10.57 18.36 4.22
C SER A 87 11.33 18.62 2.91
N MET A 88 10.91 17.97 1.81
CA MET A 88 11.47 18.12 0.47
C MET A 88 10.67 19.11 -0.39
N GLY A 89 9.75 19.87 0.21
CA GLY A 89 8.92 20.85 -0.49
C GLY A 89 7.77 20.24 -1.30
N VAL A 90 7.44 18.96 -1.09
CA VAL A 90 6.29 18.30 -1.74
C VAL A 90 5.08 18.39 -0.82
N THR A 91 3.98 18.99 -1.31
CA THR A 91 2.69 18.96 -0.63
C THR A 91 2.22 17.51 -0.53
N ALA A 92 2.19 16.94 0.68
CA ALA A 92 1.80 15.54 0.88
C ALA A 92 0.98 15.37 2.16
N ARG A 93 0.05 14.42 2.17
CA ARG A 93 -0.74 14.04 3.37
C ARG A 93 -0.89 12.54 3.46
N SER A 94 -0.85 12.02 4.69
CA SER A 94 -1.18 10.63 4.98
C SER A 94 -2.70 10.43 4.98
N TRP A 95 -3.16 9.35 4.39
CA TRP A 95 -4.56 8.94 4.35
C TRP A 95 -4.70 7.51 4.85
N GLN A 96 -5.57 7.32 5.83
CA GLN A 96 -5.90 6.00 6.35
C GLN A 96 -7.08 5.40 5.56
N GLY A 97 -7.26 4.08 5.61
CA GLY A 97 -8.29 3.37 4.83
C GLY A 97 -9.73 3.75 5.19
N TRP A 98 -9.95 4.42 6.32
CA TRP A 98 -11.26 5.00 6.68
C TRP A 98 -11.43 6.46 6.23
N GLN A 99 -10.32 7.18 5.96
CA GLN A 99 -10.36 8.57 5.47
C GLN A 99 -10.59 8.62 3.96
N ILE A 100 -10.12 7.60 3.25
CA ILE A 100 -10.54 7.27 1.88
C ILE A 100 -11.32 5.98 2.04
N PRO A 101 -12.66 6.00 2.16
CA PRO A 101 -13.40 4.83 2.62
C PRO A 101 -13.24 3.64 1.67
N ILE A 102 -12.27 2.77 1.98
CA ILE A 102 -12.08 1.46 1.36
C ILE A 102 -13.05 0.54 2.08
N ILE A 103 -14.25 0.41 1.54
CA ILE A 103 -15.31 -0.37 2.14
C ILE A 103 -14.99 -1.85 1.94
N THR A 104 -15.05 -2.63 3.01
CA THR A 104 -14.75 -4.07 2.97
C THR A 104 -15.88 -4.92 3.55
N SER A 105 -15.79 -6.24 3.33
CA SER A 105 -16.55 -7.22 4.09
C SER A 105 -16.17 -7.24 5.59
N HIS A 106 -16.94 -7.97 6.39
CA HIS A 106 -16.75 -8.12 7.84
C HIS A 106 -15.73 -9.21 8.25
N ALA A 107 -15.07 -9.84 7.28
CA ALA A 107 -14.12 -10.93 7.54
C ALA A 107 -12.77 -10.37 8.04
N HIS A 108 -12.74 -9.92 9.30
CA HIS A 108 -11.54 -9.38 9.93
C HIS A 108 -10.31 -10.30 9.78
N GLY A 109 -9.14 -9.73 9.53
CA GLY A 109 -7.91 -10.44 9.17
C GLY A 109 -7.76 -10.85 7.70
N ALA A 110 -8.86 -10.91 6.93
CA ALA A 110 -8.88 -11.37 5.54
C ALA A 110 -10.04 -10.75 4.73
N ALA A 111 -10.34 -9.49 4.97
CA ALA A 111 -11.50 -8.82 4.40
C ALA A 111 -11.31 -8.58 2.89
N ARG A 112 -12.42 -8.53 2.15
CA ARG A 112 -12.42 -8.22 0.71
C ARG A 112 -12.89 -6.80 0.49
N ILE A 113 -12.24 -6.06 -0.39
CA ILE A 113 -12.70 -4.74 -0.83
C ILE A 113 -14.00 -4.90 -1.60
N LEU A 114 -15.02 -4.15 -1.20
CA LEU A 114 -16.34 -4.11 -1.83
C LEU A 114 -16.52 -2.84 -2.65
N ASP A 115 -16.00 -1.71 -2.17
CA ASP A 115 -16.12 -0.42 -2.82
C ASP A 115 -15.01 0.53 -2.38
N ILE A 116 -14.67 1.51 -3.21
CA ILE A 116 -13.69 2.55 -2.93
C ILE A 116 -14.04 3.83 -3.67
N ASN A 117 -14.13 4.94 -2.94
CA ASN A 117 -14.39 6.26 -3.52
C ASN A 117 -13.10 7.10 -3.62
N GLY A 118 -12.59 7.25 -4.84
CA GLY A 118 -11.38 8.05 -5.13
C GLY A 118 -11.64 9.55 -5.34
N THR A 119 -12.88 10.03 -5.25
CA THR A 119 -13.25 11.41 -5.65
C THR A 119 -12.50 12.47 -4.85
N GLU A 120 -12.38 12.29 -3.54
CA GLU A 120 -11.67 13.26 -2.69
C GLU A 120 -10.17 13.30 -3.03
N LEU A 121 -9.55 12.16 -3.33
CA LEU A 121 -8.15 12.13 -3.78
C LEU A 121 -7.95 12.90 -5.08
N VAL A 122 -8.81 12.65 -6.07
CA VAL A 122 -8.76 13.34 -7.37
C VAL A 122 -8.95 14.85 -7.19
N LYS A 123 -9.84 15.27 -6.28
CA LYS A 123 -10.01 16.69 -5.94
C LYS A 123 -8.73 17.28 -5.35
N ARG A 124 -8.08 16.59 -4.41
CA ARG A 124 -6.82 17.04 -3.77
C ARG A 124 -5.67 17.15 -4.75
N PHE A 125 -5.57 16.23 -5.71
CA PHE A 125 -4.60 16.31 -6.80
C PHE A 125 -4.75 17.60 -7.59
N LYS A 126 -5.99 17.92 -8.02
CA LYS A 126 -6.28 19.10 -8.85
C LYS A 126 -6.13 20.42 -8.10
N GLU A 127 -6.63 20.50 -6.87
CA GLU A 127 -6.69 21.76 -6.13
C GLU A 127 -5.36 22.13 -5.46
N ARG A 128 -4.60 21.13 -5.00
CA ARG A 128 -3.44 21.35 -4.11
C ARG A 128 -2.14 20.74 -4.61
N LYS A 129 -2.17 19.99 -5.71
CA LYS A 129 -1.06 19.13 -6.13
C LYS A 129 -0.56 18.26 -4.97
N GLU A 130 -1.50 17.80 -4.13
CA GLU A 130 -1.20 17.07 -2.90
C GLU A 130 -0.93 15.60 -3.22
N VAL A 131 0.24 15.09 -2.87
CA VAL A 131 0.53 13.66 -2.90
C VAL A 131 -0.26 12.95 -1.79
N ALA A 132 -1.08 11.98 -2.18
CA ALA A 132 -1.82 11.16 -1.24
C ALA A 132 -0.97 9.96 -0.81
N VAL A 133 -0.54 9.92 0.46
CA VAL A 133 0.22 8.79 1.03
C VAL A 133 -0.74 7.89 1.80
N ILE A 134 -1.15 6.80 1.18
CA ILE A 134 -2.20 5.92 1.64
C ILE A 134 -1.59 4.76 2.42
N ALA A 135 -2.11 4.53 3.62
CA ALA A 135 -1.81 3.32 4.36
C ALA A 135 -2.51 2.13 3.69
N GLY A 136 -1.74 1.20 3.14
CA GLY A 136 -2.28 0.00 2.48
C GLY A 136 -2.84 -1.01 3.49
N PHE A 137 -3.23 -2.19 3.00
CA PHE A 137 -3.65 -3.35 3.81
C PHE A 137 -4.92 -3.17 4.66
N GLN A 138 -5.38 -1.94 4.88
CA GLN A 138 -6.52 -1.62 5.73
C GLN A 138 -7.75 -1.15 4.94
N GLY A 139 -8.92 -1.32 5.56
CA GLY A 139 -10.19 -0.77 5.10
C GLY A 139 -11.15 -0.53 6.26
N ILE A 140 -12.43 -0.36 5.96
CA ILE A 140 -13.48 -0.15 6.94
C ILE A 140 -14.72 -0.99 6.61
N HIS A 141 -15.25 -1.68 7.62
CA HIS A 141 -16.55 -2.33 7.50
C HIS A 141 -17.67 -1.29 7.64
N LYS A 142 -18.50 -1.13 6.60
CA LYS A 142 -19.48 -0.03 6.50
C LYS A 142 -20.48 0.01 7.65
N GLU A 143 -20.99 -1.15 8.09
CA GLU A 143 -22.07 -1.19 9.09
C GLU A 143 -21.56 -0.93 10.51
N THR A 144 -20.36 -1.41 10.83
CA THR A 144 -19.80 -1.30 12.19
C THR A 144 -18.84 -0.13 12.34
N GLY A 145 -18.34 0.44 11.25
CA GLY A 145 -17.30 1.46 11.25
C GLY A 145 -15.93 0.95 11.73
N ARG A 146 -15.76 -0.37 11.90
CA ARG A 146 -14.52 -0.96 12.41
C ARG A 146 -13.48 -1.08 11.29
N VAL A 147 -12.22 -0.87 11.65
CA VAL A 147 -11.07 -1.14 10.77
C VAL A 147 -11.04 -2.63 10.44
N THR A 148 -10.76 -2.92 9.19
CA THR A 148 -10.55 -4.27 8.68
C THR A 148 -9.19 -4.38 8.03
N THR A 149 -8.62 -5.58 7.98
CA THR A 149 -7.41 -5.85 7.21
C THR A 149 -7.64 -6.85 6.08
N LEU A 150 -6.88 -6.70 4.99
CA LEU A 150 -7.07 -7.41 3.72
C LEU A 150 -6.29 -8.74 3.62
N GLY A 151 -5.61 -9.14 4.69
CA GLY A 151 -4.75 -10.33 4.71
C GLY A 151 -3.43 -10.15 3.94
N ARG A 152 -2.77 -11.29 3.66
CA ARG A 152 -1.45 -11.30 3.00
C ARG A 152 -1.51 -10.64 1.63
N GLY A 153 -0.52 -9.80 1.33
CA GLY A 153 -0.49 -9.04 0.07
C GLY A 153 -1.46 -7.85 0.04
N GLY A 154 -2.13 -7.55 1.16
CA GLY A 154 -3.18 -6.53 1.21
C GLY A 154 -2.76 -5.14 0.74
N SER A 155 -1.50 -4.73 0.90
CA SER A 155 -1.03 -3.45 0.37
C SER A 155 -0.99 -3.41 -1.17
N ASP A 156 -0.71 -4.53 -1.84
CA ASP A 156 -0.77 -4.61 -3.31
C ASP A 156 -2.22 -4.55 -3.78
N THR A 157 -3.12 -5.26 -3.10
CA THR A 157 -4.57 -5.16 -3.32
C THR A 157 -5.07 -3.74 -3.14
N SER A 158 -4.63 -3.03 -2.10
CA SER A 158 -4.96 -1.61 -1.88
C SER A 158 -4.48 -0.74 -3.05
N ALA A 159 -3.26 -0.96 -3.55
CA ALA A 159 -2.71 -0.17 -4.65
C ALA A 159 -3.52 -0.32 -5.93
N VAL A 160 -3.88 -1.54 -6.30
CA VAL A 160 -4.73 -1.81 -7.47
C VAL A 160 -6.13 -1.21 -7.29
N ALA A 161 -6.73 -1.35 -6.10
CA ALA A 161 -8.04 -0.77 -5.81
C ALA A 161 -8.03 0.76 -5.89
N VAL A 162 -7.02 1.41 -5.31
CA VAL A 162 -6.83 2.86 -5.42
C VAL A 162 -6.65 3.27 -6.87
N ALA A 163 -5.82 2.54 -7.64
CA ALA A 163 -5.59 2.84 -9.05
C ALA A 163 -6.89 2.81 -9.87
N ALA A 164 -7.75 1.82 -9.64
CA ALA A 164 -9.08 1.77 -10.24
C ALA A 164 -9.95 2.96 -9.80
N ALA A 165 -9.99 3.25 -8.49
CA ALA A 165 -10.83 4.31 -7.91
C ALA A 165 -10.49 5.71 -8.42
N VAL A 166 -9.20 5.98 -8.66
CA VAL A 166 -8.73 7.28 -9.14
C VAL A 166 -8.54 7.31 -10.66
N GLN A 167 -8.83 6.22 -11.37
CA GLN A 167 -8.57 6.08 -12.81
C GLN A 167 -7.11 6.41 -13.15
N ALA A 168 -6.18 5.71 -12.50
CA ALA A 168 -4.75 5.88 -12.73
C ALA A 168 -4.33 5.30 -14.09
N ASP A 169 -3.38 5.96 -14.73
CA ASP A 169 -2.76 5.49 -15.98
C ASP A 169 -1.79 4.33 -15.73
N ARG A 170 -1.18 4.28 -14.53
CA ARG A 170 -0.21 3.26 -14.15
C ARG A 170 -0.25 2.97 -12.64
N CYS A 171 -0.13 1.69 -12.29
CA CYS A 171 0.08 1.23 -10.91
C CYS A 171 1.45 0.53 -10.84
N ASP A 172 2.42 1.15 -10.19
CA ASP A 172 3.78 0.65 -10.03
C ASP A 172 3.93 -0.06 -8.70
N ILE A 173 4.36 -1.32 -8.72
CA ILE A 173 4.64 -2.11 -7.52
C ILE A 173 6.16 -2.18 -7.30
N TYR A 174 6.66 -1.46 -6.30
CA TYR A 174 8.07 -1.46 -5.92
C TYR A 174 8.34 -2.53 -4.85
N THR A 175 9.14 -3.53 -5.23
CA THR A 175 9.55 -4.65 -4.38
C THR A 175 11.07 -4.85 -4.41
N ASP A 176 11.54 -5.87 -3.72
CA ASP A 176 12.95 -6.28 -3.58
C ASP A 176 13.56 -6.97 -4.83
N VAL A 177 12.78 -7.12 -5.89
CA VAL A 177 13.21 -7.62 -7.21
C VAL A 177 12.86 -6.60 -8.29
N ASP A 178 13.64 -6.55 -9.37
CA ASP A 178 13.52 -5.55 -10.44
C ASP A 178 12.51 -5.94 -11.54
N GLY A 179 11.63 -6.90 -11.25
CA GLY A 179 10.56 -7.36 -12.13
C GLY A 179 10.08 -8.77 -11.79
N VAL A 180 9.17 -9.28 -12.62
CA VAL A 180 8.74 -10.68 -12.56
C VAL A 180 9.75 -11.53 -13.33
N TYR A 181 10.15 -12.65 -12.74
CA TYR A 181 11.08 -13.61 -13.35
C TYR A 181 10.31 -14.86 -13.80
N THR A 182 10.89 -15.62 -14.73
CA THR A 182 10.34 -16.91 -15.20
C THR A 182 10.14 -17.93 -14.07
N THR A 183 10.85 -17.79 -12.95
CA THR A 183 10.74 -18.56 -11.70
C THR A 183 11.51 -17.83 -10.59
N ASP A 184 11.52 -18.32 -9.36
CA ASP A 184 12.25 -17.68 -8.25
C ASP A 184 13.77 -17.65 -8.53
N PRO A 185 14.37 -16.46 -8.72
CA PRO A 185 15.81 -16.34 -9.00
C PRO A 185 16.70 -16.73 -7.81
N ARG A 186 16.14 -16.85 -6.59
CA ARG A 186 16.86 -17.34 -5.41
C ARG A 186 17.07 -18.85 -5.45
N VAL A 187 16.16 -19.56 -6.12
CA VAL A 187 16.21 -21.02 -6.28
C VAL A 187 16.89 -21.41 -7.60
N VAL A 188 16.57 -20.70 -8.69
CA VAL A 188 17.09 -20.99 -10.03
C VAL A 188 17.90 -19.78 -10.55
N PRO A 189 19.25 -19.83 -10.50
CA PRO A 189 20.10 -18.71 -10.93
C PRO A 189 19.97 -18.32 -12.41
N LYS A 190 19.41 -19.21 -13.24
CA LYS A 190 19.16 -18.98 -14.68
C LYS A 190 17.79 -18.33 -14.96
N ALA A 191 17.01 -18.00 -13.93
CA ALA A 191 15.73 -17.32 -14.08
C ALA A 191 15.94 -16.01 -14.85
N ARG A 192 15.05 -15.73 -15.80
CA ARG A 192 15.12 -14.53 -16.65
C ARG A 192 13.99 -13.58 -16.29
N ARG A 193 14.28 -12.28 -16.28
CA ARG A 193 13.25 -11.26 -16.11
C ARG A 193 12.35 -11.23 -17.35
N LEU A 194 11.04 -11.16 -17.13
CA LEU A 194 10.04 -10.99 -18.17
C LEU A 194 9.86 -9.49 -18.46
N ASP A 195 9.90 -9.11 -19.73
CA ASP A 195 9.66 -7.70 -20.12
C ASP A 195 8.18 -7.34 -20.03
N LYS A 196 7.29 -8.30 -20.31
CA LYS A 196 5.82 -8.18 -20.26
C LYS A 196 5.22 -9.54 -19.87
N VAL A 197 4.11 -9.51 -19.16
CA VAL A 197 3.32 -10.69 -18.77
C VAL A 197 1.84 -10.32 -18.77
N ALA A 198 0.98 -11.19 -19.28
CA ALA A 198 -0.46 -10.99 -19.26
C ALA A 198 -1.03 -11.23 -17.84
N PHE A 199 -2.18 -10.65 -17.52
CA PHE A 199 -2.80 -10.82 -16.20
C PHE A 199 -3.09 -12.29 -15.87
N GLU A 200 -3.59 -13.07 -16.83
CA GLU A 200 -3.87 -14.49 -16.65
C GLU A 200 -2.61 -15.29 -16.33
N GLU A 201 -1.51 -15.04 -17.07
CA GLU A 201 -0.21 -15.67 -16.80
C GLU A 201 0.31 -15.30 -15.42
N MET A 202 0.15 -14.03 -15.01
CA MET A 202 0.58 -13.58 -13.68
C MET A 202 -0.24 -14.22 -12.55
N LEU A 203 -1.53 -14.47 -12.77
CA LEU A 203 -2.39 -15.17 -11.82
C LEU A 203 -1.94 -16.62 -11.62
N GLU A 204 -1.58 -17.31 -12.70
CA GLU A 204 -1.02 -18.66 -12.64
C GLU A 204 0.37 -18.67 -11.95
N LEU A 205 1.22 -17.66 -12.21
CA LEU A 205 2.51 -17.55 -11.55
C LEU A 205 2.41 -17.24 -10.04
N ALA A 206 1.36 -16.52 -9.62
CA ALA A 206 1.16 -16.14 -8.22
C ALA A 206 0.45 -17.22 -7.38
N SER A 207 -0.16 -18.22 -8.01
CA SER A 207 -0.89 -19.31 -7.34
C SER A 207 -0.01 -20.55 -7.05
N LEU A 208 1.20 -20.60 -7.63
CA LEU A 208 2.21 -21.67 -7.49
C LEU A 208 3.16 -21.43 -6.30
#